data_AF-A0AAP8JV58-F1
#
_entry.id   AF-A0AAP8JV58-F1
#
_cell.length_a   1.000
_cell.length_b   1.000
_cell.length_c   1.000
_cell.angle_alpha   90.00
_cell.angle_beta   90.00
_cell.angle_gamma   90.00
#
_symmetry.space_group_name_H-M   'P 1'
#
loop_
_entity.id
_entity.type
_entity.pdbx_description
1 polymer ?
#
loop_
_entity_poly.entity_id
_entity_poly.type
_entity_poly.pdbx_seq_one_letter_code
_entity_poly.pdbx_strand_id
1 'polypeptide(L)'
;MNYFCIDIAYKQNNERFLDSRMFQTEDDINETMEAYSVATKRAYEKAFVITQCDLISVTPREVSEIEYKRHALSREGKRDLNLQKRGVRR
;
A
#
# COMPACT_ATOMS: atom_id res chain seq x y z
N MET A 1 16.99 7.92 -4.74
CA MET A 1 15.52 7.74 -4.68
C MET A 1 15.28 6.25 -4.61
N ASN A 2 14.63 5.80 -3.54
CA ASN A 2 14.34 4.40 -3.28
C ASN A 2 12.84 4.15 -3.47
N TYR A 3 12.47 2.94 -3.89
CA TYR A 3 11.07 2.57 -4.16
C TYR A 3 10.70 1.31 -3.40
N PHE A 4 9.50 1.28 -2.84
CA PHE A 4 9.00 0.12 -2.13
C PHE A 4 7.50 -0.05 -2.35
N CYS A 5 7.01 -1.25 -2.10
CA CYS A 5 5.58 -1.55 -2.03
C CYS A 5 5.20 -2.10 -0.66
N ILE A 6 3.95 -1.85 -0.27
CA ILE A 6 3.30 -2.47 0.87
C ILE A 6 2.16 -3.33 0.30
N ASP A 7 2.29 -4.65 0.44
CA ASP A 7 1.30 -5.62 0.01
C ASP A 7 0.43 -6.02 1.21
N ILE A 8 -0.88 -5.87 1.05
CA ILE A 8 -1.88 -6.12 2.10
C ILE A 8 -2.77 -7.25 1.63
N ALA A 9 -2.72 -8.37 2.34
CA ALA A 9 -3.64 -9.48 2.12
C ALA A 9 -4.72 -9.46 3.20
N TYR A 10 -5.97 -9.55 2.78
CA TYR A 10 -7.10 -9.61 3.70
C TYR A 10 -8.21 -10.50 3.16
N LYS A 11 -9.13 -10.88 4.04
CA LYS A 11 -10.30 -11.69 3.74
C LYS A 11 -11.56 -10.91 4.07
N GLN A 12 -12.52 -10.92 3.17
CA GLN A 12 -13.85 -10.33 3.38
C GLN A 12 -14.89 -11.26 2.78
N ASN A 13 -15.96 -11.59 3.52
CA ASN A 13 -17.03 -12.48 3.05
C ASN A 13 -16.53 -13.82 2.48
N ASN A 14 -15.53 -14.41 3.12
CA ASN A 14 -14.88 -15.63 2.68
C ASN A 14 -14.03 -15.55 1.40
N GLU A 15 -13.92 -14.37 0.79
CA GLU A 15 -13.08 -14.09 -0.38
C GLU A 15 -11.75 -13.44 0.05
N ARG A 16 -10.66 -13.80 -0.64
CA ARG A 16 -9.33 -13.28 -0.36
C ARG A 16 -8.98 -12.18 -1.35
N PHE A 17 -8.51 -11.06 -0.82
CA PHE A 17 -8.11 -9.88 -1.56
C PHE A 17 -6.62 -9.59 -1.31
N LEU A 18 -5.99 -8.98 -2.32
CA LEU A 18 -4.63 -8.49 -2.27
C LEU A 18 -4.63 -7.06 -2.80
N ASP A 19 -4.19 -6.12 -1.97
CA ASP A 19 -4.03 -4.71 -2.32
C ASP A 19 -2.54 -4.37 -2.24
N SER A 20 -2.01 -3.72 -3.27
CA SER A 20 -0.59 -3.38 -3.35
C SER A 20 -0.46 -1.88 -3.51
N ARG A 21 0.34 -1.25 -2.65
CA ARG A 21 0.59 0.19 -2.72
C ARG A 21 2.06 0.47 -2.88
N MET A 22 2.40 1.29 -3.87
CA MET A 22 3.79 1.64 -4.17
C MET A 22 4.11 3.07 -3.73
N PHE A 23 5.32 3.25 -3.22
CA PHE A 23 5.82 4.50 -2.66
C PHE A 23 7.24 4.78 -3.15
N GLN A 24 7.62 6.05 -3.09
CA GLN A 24 8.99 6.52 -3.30
C GLN A 24 9.45 7.24 -2.02
N THR A 25 10.72 7.08 -1.66
CA THR A 25 11.32 7.77 -0.51
C THR A 25 12.76 8.20 -0.83
N GLU A 26 13.16 9.34 -0.26
CA GLU A 26 14.56 9.80 -0.27
C GLU A 26 15.31 9.36 1.00
N ASP A 27 14.57 8.91 2.03
CA ASP A 27 15.09 8.45 3.31
C ASP A 27 15.59 7.00 3.25
N ASP A 28 16.06 6.48 4.40
CA ASP A 28 16.43 5.07 4.54
C ASP A 28 15.22 4.17 4.24
N ILE A 29 15.39 3.29 3.25
CA ILE A 29 14.29 2.46 2.76
C ILE A 29 13.84 1.44 3.80
N ASN A 30 14.74 0.90 4.61
CA ASN A 30 14.41 -0.12 5.61
C ASN A 30 13.58 0.47 6.74
N GLU A 31 14.00 1.63 7.26
CA GLU A 31 13.26 2.36 8.29
C GLU A 31 11.89 2.82 7.75
N THR A 32 11.85 3.33 6.53
CA THR A 32 10.60 3.78 5.89
C THR A 32 9.63 2.60 5.71
N MET A 33 10.11 1.47 5.20
CA MET A 33 9.31 0.26 5.00
C MET A 33 8.72 -0.25 6.31
N GLU A 34 9.51 -0.28 7.38
CA GLU A 34 9.04 -0.71 8.71
C GLU A 34 7.95 0.23 9.24
N ALA A 35 8.21 1.55 9.21
CA ALA A 35 7.27 2.55 9.68
C ALA A 35 5.93 2.48 8.92
N TYR A 36 5.99 2.38 7.59
CA TYR A 36 4.80 2.26 6.76
C TYR A 36 4.06 0.95 6.98
N SER A 37 4.77 -0.16 7.15
CA SER A 37 4.17 -1.47 7.45
C SER A 37 3.40 -1.43 8.77
N VAL A 38 4.00 -0.89 9.83
CA VAL A 38 3.35 -0.75 11.15
C VAL A 38 2.15 0.19 11.08
N ALA A 39 2.28 1.34 10.43
CA ALA A 39 1.19 2.29 10.26
C ALA A 39 0.02 1.70 9.47
N THR A 40 0.32 1.01 8.36
CA THR A 40 -0.66 0.33 7.51
C THR A 40 -1.38 -0.76 8.28
N LYS A 41 -0.65 -1.62 9.00
CA LYS A 41 -1.23 -2.67 9.82
C LYS A 41 -2.22 -2.10 10.84
N ARG A 42 -1.83 -1.07 11.60
CA ARG A 42 -2.71 -0.42 12.59
C ARG A 42 -3.96 0.20 11.94
N ALA A 43 -3.80 0.85 10.79
CA ALA A 43 -4.92 1.46 10.07
C ALA A 43 -5.94 0.41 9.61
N TYR A 44 -5.45 -0.69 9.03
CA TYR A 44 -6.29 -1.80 8.55
C TYR A 44 -6.95 -2.55 9.70
N GLU A 45 -6.22 -2.88 10.77
CA GLU A 45 -6.81 -3.51 11.97
C GLU A 45 -7.97 -2.66 12.52
N LYS A 46 -7.80 -1.33 12.61
CA LYS A 46 -8.86 -0.43 13.08
C LYS A 46 -10.05 -0.38 12.13
N ALA A 47 -9.82 -0.32 10.82
CA ALA A 47 -10.88 -0.28 9.83
C ALA A 47 -11.66 -1.62 9.79
N PHE A 48 -10.96 -2.73 9.93
CA PHE A 48 -11.49 -4.08 9.80
C PHE A 48 -12.37 -4.53 10.96
N VAL A 49 -12.14 -3.97 12.15
CA VAL A 49 -13.10 -4.09 13.27
C VAL A 49 -14.49 -3.60 12.86
N ILE A 50 -14.58 -2.57 12.02
CA ILE A 50 -15.85 -2.00 11.56
C ILE A 50 -16.40 -2.76 10.34
N THR A 51 -15.53 -3.14 9.40
CA THR A 51 -15.93 -3.70 8.11
C THR A 51 -16.05 -5.23 8.09
N GLN A 52 -15.81 -5.91 9.23
CA GLN A 52 -15.83 -7.37 9.36
C GLN A 52 -14.89 -8.07 8.35
N CYS A 53 -13.70 -7.50 8.17
CA CYS A 53 -12.65 -8.12 7.37
C CYS A 53 -11.60 -8.75 8.28
N ASP A 54 -10.91 -9.79 7.81
CA ASP A 54 -9.77 -10.38 8.51
C ASP A 54 -8.48 -9.96 7.81
N LEU A 55 -7.60 -9.26 8.53
CA LEU A 55 -6.26 -8.95 8.03
C LEU A 55 -5.40 -10.21 8.08
N ILE A 56 -4.85 -10.62 6.94
CA ILE A 56 -3.98 -11.79 6.84
C ILE A 56 -2.51 -11.37 7.00
N SER A 57 -2.06 -10.39 6.22
CA SER A 57 -0.67 -9.94 6.24
C SER A 57 -0.51 -8.52 5.69
N VAL A 58 0.53 -7.84 6.18
CA VAL A 58 1.06 -6.60 5.61
C VAL A 58 2.55 -6.83 5.40
N THR A 59 2.98 -6.85 4.15
CA THR A 59 4.35 -7.20 3.78
C THR A 59 4.98 -6.06 3.00
N PRO A 60 6.03 -5.39 3.53
CA PRO A 60 6.83 -4.46 2.75
C PRO A 60 7.80 -5.21 1.83
N ARG A 61 8.07 -4.64 0.66
CA ARG A 61 9.06 -5.15 -0.30
C ARG A 61 9.68 -4.00 -1.08
N GLU A 62 10.99 -4.02 -1.25
CA GLU A 62 11.69 -3.11 -2.15
C GLU A 62 11.34 -3.42 -3.62
N VAL A 63 11.13 -2.38 -4.43
CA VAL A 63 10.82 -2.53 -5.86
C VAL A 63 11.79 -1.73 -6.71
N SER A 64 12.01 -2.19 -7.93
CA SER A 64 12.82 -1.43 -8.88
C SER A 64 12.09 -0.17 -9.35
N GLU A 65 12.84 0.85 -9.79
CA GLU A 65 12.27 2.04 -10.42
C GLU A 65 11.40 1.71 -11.64
N ILE A 66 11.78 0.67 -12.41
CA ILE A 66 11.03 0.20 -13.58
C ILE A 66 9.66 -0.34 -13.16
N GLU A 67 9.62 -1.15 -12.10
CA GLU A 67 8.39 -1.70 -11.53
C GLU A 67 7.48 -0.58 -11.04
N TYR A 68 8.03 0.38 -10.28
CA TYR A 68 7.30 1.55 -9.80
C TYR A 68 6.70 2.37 -10.95
N LYS A 69 7.50 2.70 -11.97
CA LYS A 69 7.02 3.46 -13.14
C LYS A 69 5.96 2.71 -13.93
N ARG A 70 6.12 1.38 -14.09
CA ARG A 70 5.11 0.55 -14.76
C ARG A 70 3.78 0.58 -14.00
N HIS A 71 3.82 0.52 -12.67
CA HIS A 71 2.63 0.67 -11.84
C HIS A 71 2.02 2.08 -11.95
N ALA A 72 2.83 3.14 -11.92
CA ALA A 72 2.34 4.52 -12.07
C ALA A 72 1.59 4.76 -13.40
N LEU A 73 1.95 4.02 -14.46
CA LEU A 73 1.28 4.07 -15.76
C LEU A 73 0.05 3.16 -15.86
N SER A 74 -0.16 2.27 -14.89
CA SER A 74 -1.31 1.37 -14.82
C SER A 74 -2.60 2.15 -14.57
N ARG A 75 -3.75 1.47 -14.74
CA ARG A 75 -5.06 2.07 -14.44
C ARG A 75 -5.17 2.46 -12.96
N GLU A 76 -4.60 1.66 -12.07
CA GLU A 76 -4.59 1.88 -10.63
C GLU A 76 -3.69 3.06 -10.26
N GLY A 77 -2.45 3.07 -10.74
CA GLY A 77 -1.53 4.20 -10.51
C GLY A 77 -2.07 5.53 -11.03
N LYS A 78 -2.74 5.53 -12.19
CA LYS A 78 -3.43 6.74 -12.70
C LYS A 78 -4.60 7.17 -11.83
N ARG A 79 -5.36 6.23 -11.28
CA ARG A 79 -6.47 6.52 -10.36
C ARG A 79 -5.94 7.16 -9.07
N ASP A 80 -4.88 6.63 -8.50
CA ASP A 80 -4.27 7.15 -7.28
C ASP A 80 -3.71 8.54 -7.48
N LEU A 81 -2.99 8.77 -8.59
CA LEU A 81 -2.51 10.10 -8.96
C LEU A 81 -3.66 11.11 -9.10
N ASN A 82 -4.78 10.71 -9.69
CA ASN A 82 -5.95 11.57 -9.84
C ASN A 82 -6.62 11.87 -8.49
N LEU A 83 -6.65 10.92 -7.56
CA LEU A 83 -7.15 11.15 -6.20
C LEU A 83 -6.27 12.15 -5.45
N GLN A 84 -4.94 12.00 -5.55
CA GLN A 84 -3.97 12.94 -4.96
C GLN A 84 -4.13 14.36 -5.53
N LYS A 85 -4.24 14.49 -6.87
CA LYS A 85 -4.45 15.79 -7.54
C LYS A 85 -5.74 16.48 -7.11
N ARG A 86 -6.76 15.72 -6.74
CA ARG A 86 -8.04 16.24 -6.22
C ARG A 86 -7.97 16.64 -4.75
N GLY A 87 -6.81 16.54 -4.10
CA GLY A 87 -6.66 16.84 -2.67
C GLY A 87 -7.32 15.81 -1.75
N VAL A 88 -7.81 14.69 -2.31
CA VAL A 88 -8.32 13.57 -1.52
C VAL A 88 -7.10 12.80 -1.01
N ARG A 89 -6.51 13.32 0.08
CA ARG A 89 -5.52 12.60 0.88
C ARG A 89 -6.30 11.62 1.76
N ARG A 90 -6.25 10.34 1.43
CA ARG A 90 -6.78 9.26 2.29
C ARG A 90 -5.77 8.89 3.35
#